data_AF-A0A3B6VMZ0-F1
#
_entry.id   AF-A0A3B6VMZ0-F1
#
_cell.length_a   1.000
_cell.length_b   1.000
_cell.length_c   1.000
_cell.angle_alpha   90.00
_cell.angle_beta   90.00
_cell.angle_gamma   90.00
#
_symmetry.space_group_name_H-M   'P 1'
#
loop_
_entity.id
_entity.type
_entity.pdbx_description
1 polymer ?
#
loop_
_entity_poly.entity_id
_entity_poly.type
_entity_poly.pdbx_seq_one_letter_code
_entity_poly.pdbx_strand_id
1 'polypeptide(L)' 'MSGLVDMLKELDSVKIIDNTNNWQDAVEECFKPLLKKEYINKEYIQKVIDSGKELNFYYLIGKHLAMPHAKRRIWGF' A
#
# COMPACT_ATOMS: atom_id res chain seq x y z
N MET A 1 -5.26 -11.18 22.54
CA MET A 1 -5.14 -9.83 21.95
C MET A 1 -4.18 -9.96 20.77
N SER A 2 -4.64 -9.74 19.54
CA SER A 2 -3.73 -9.75 18.39
C SER A 2 -3.05 -8.37 18.27
N GLY A 3 -1.73 -8.34 18.38
CA GLY A 3 -0.93 -7.15 18.13
C GLY A 3 -0.63 -6.96 16.64
N LEU A 4 0.02 -5.86 16.27
CA LEU A 4 0.50 -5.64 14.90
C LEU A 4 1.31 -6.82 14.37
N VAL A 5 2.19 -7.37 15.19
CA VAL A 5 3.05 -8.51 14.83
C VAL A 5 2.22 -9.73 14.44
N ASP A 6 1.12 -9.99 15.14
CA ASP A 6 0.25 -11.13 14.84
C ASP A 6 -0.48 -10.92 13.51
N MET A 7 -0.99 -9.70 13.26
CA MET A 7 -1.62 -9.36 11.98
C MET A 7 -0.66 -9.49 10.79
N LEU A 8 0.59 -9.04 10.94
CA LEU A 8 1.61 -9.15 9.89
C LEU A 8 1.91 -10.61 9.54
N LYS A 9 1.94 -11.50 10.55
CA LYS A 9 2.12 -12.95 10.35
C LYS A 9 0.91 -13.59 9.69
N GLU A 10 -0.31 -13.28 10.13
CA GLU A 10 -1.55 -13.83 9.58
C GLU A 10 -1.76 -13.46 8.10
N LEU A 11 -1.37 -12.23 7.75
CA LEU A 11 -1.46 -11.72 6.38
C LEU A 11 -0.30 -12.16 5.48
N ASP A 12 0.78 -12.71 6.05
CA ASP A 12 2.04 -12.99 5.33
C ASP A 12 2.50 -11.76 4.52
N SER A 13 2.55 -10.61 5.21
CA SER A 13 2.66 -9.29 4.58
C SER A 13 4.03 -8.62 4.68
N VAL A 14 5.02 -9.30 5.26
CA VAL A 14 6.40 -8.81 5.31
C VAL A 14 7.19 -9.48 4.20
N LYS A 15 7.70 -8.69 3.25
CA LYS A 15 8.47 -9.18 2.11
C LYS A 15 9.75 -8.38 1.92
N ILE A 16 10.80 -9.10 1.56
CA ILE A 16 12.07 -8.53 1.09
C ILE A 16 12.18 -8.93 -0.38
N ILE A 17 12.40 -7.94 -1.23
CA ILE A 17 12.56 -8.12 -2.68
C ILE A 17 13.82 -7.37 -3.11
N ASP A 18 14.49 -7.85 -4.16
CA ASP A 18 15.75 -7.26 -4.61
C ASP A 18 15.57 -5.92 -5.31
N ASN A 19 14.54 -5.80 -6.15
CA ASN A 19 14.25 -4.59 -6.91
C ASN A 19 12.80 -4.56 -7.43
N THR A 20 12.38 -3.38 -7.88
CA THR A 20 11.20 -3.16 -8.71
C THR A 20 11.59 -2.28 -9.90
N ASN A 21 10.86 -2.33 -11.01
CA ASN A 21 11.24 -1.57 -12.20
C ASN A 21 10.99 -0.07 -12.04
N ASN A 22 9.94 0.28 -11.30
CA ASN A 22 9.53 1.65 -11.03
C ASN A 22 8.82 1.73 -9.66
N TRP A 23 8.39 2.94 -9.29
CA TRP A 23 7.72 3.16 -8.01
C TRP A 23 6.28 2.63 -7.97
N GLN A 24 5.58 2.58 -9.11
CA GLN A 24 4.24 2.01 -9.20
C GLN A 24 4.27 0.50 -8.93
N ASP A 25 5.24 -0.20 -9.53
CA ASP A 25 5.49 -1.62 -9.26
C ASP A 25 5.77 -1.85 -7.77
N ALA A 26 6.53 -0.96 -7.11
CA ALA A 26 6.78 -1.04 -5.67
C ALA A 26 5.50 -0.89 -4.83
N VAL A 27 4.61 0.03 -5.23
CA VAL A 27 3.30 0.20 -4.59
C VAL A 27 2.45 -1.07 -4.79
N GLU A 28 2.42 -1.62 -6.01
CA GLU A 28 1.70 -2.86 -6.29
C GLU A 28 2.22 -4.04 -5.47
N GLU A 29 3.55 -4.25 -5.42
CA GLU A 29 4.19 -5.31 -4.62
C GLU A 29 3.83 -5.18 -3.13
N CYS A 30 3.86 -3.96 -2.59
CA CYS A 30 3.51 -3.68 -1.19
C CYS A 30 2.08 -4.15 -0.85
N PHE A 31 1.13 -3.97 -1.78
CA PHE A 31 -0.28 -4.29 -1.56
C PHE A 31 -0.67 -5.73 -1.89
N LYS A 32 0.17 -6.52 -2.57
CA LYS A 32 -0.15 -7.92 -2.94
C LYS A 32 -0.68 -8.78 -1.79
N PRO A 33 -0.11 -8.77 -0.57
CA PRO A 33 -0.62 -9.58 0.54
C PRO A 33 -2.06 -9.21 0.91
N LEU A 34 -2.36 -7.92 0.99
CA LEU A 34 -3.69 -7.41 1.33
C LEU A 34 -4.69 -7.69 0.21
N LEU A 35 -4.28 -7.55 -1.05
CA LEU A 35 -5.12 -7.87 -2.21
C LEU A 35 -5.46 -9.36 -2.28
N LYS A 36 -4.47 -10.24 -2.05
CA LYS A 36 -4.65 -11.70 -2.04
C LYS A 36 -5.61 -12.16 -0.94
N LYS A 37 -5.66 -11.43 0.17
CA LYS A 37 -6.54 -11.69 1.31
C LYS A 37 -7.85 -10.91 1.26
N GLU A 38 -8.12 -10.21 0.15
CA GLU A 38 -9.36 -9.45 -0.11
C GLU A 38 -9.63 -8.30 0.87
N TYR A 39 -8.60 -7.79 1.56
CA TYR A 39 -8.73 -6.62 2.44
C TYR A 39 -8.88 -5.30 1.65
N ILE A 40 -8.44 -5.33 0.39
CA ILE A 40 -8.50 -4.22 -0.57
C ILE A 40 -8.84 -4.76 -1.96
N ASN A 41 -9.11 -3.86 -2.90
CA ASN A 41 -9.29 -4.19 -4.31
C ASN A 41 -8.25 -3.47 -5.20
N LYS A 42 -8.21 -3.81 -6.49
CA LYS A 42 -7.29 -3.18 -7.45
C LYS A 42 -7.53 -1.67 -7.59
N GLU A 43 -8.78 -1.22 -7.47
CA GLU A 43 -9.13 0.21 -7.52
C GLU A 43 -8.46 1.01 -6.39
N TYR A 44 -8.33 0.41 -5.20
CA TYR A 44 -7.62 1.04 -4.08
C TYR A 44 -6.15 1.28 -4.42
N ILE A 45 -5.47 0.29 -5.00
CA ILE A 45 -4.06 0.40 -5.41
C ILE A 45 -3.90 1.48 -6.47
N GLN A 46 -4.78 1.51 -7.47
CA GLN A 46 -4.79 2.54 -8.49
C GLN A 46 -4.94 3.94 -7.88
N LYS A 47 -5.86 4.12 -6.91
CA LYS A 47 -6.01 5.40 -6.20
C LYS A 47 -4.76 5.83 -5.45
N VAL A 48 -4.00 4.90 -4.88
CA VAL A 48 -2.72 5.22 -4.23
C VAL A 48 -1.70 5.73 -5.24
N ILE A 49 -1.64 5.09 -6.41
CA ILE A 49 -0.77 5.51 -7.52
C ILE A 49 -1.17 6.89 -8.02
N ASP A 50 -2.46 7.12 -8.29
CA ASP A 50 -2.95 8.40 -8.79
C ASP A 50 -2.71 9.52 -7.76
N SER A 51 -3.01 9.27 -6.49
CA SER A 51 -2.73 10.21 -5.40
C SER A 51 -1.23 10.51 -5.24
N GLY A 52 -0.36 9.54 -5.52
CA GLY A 52 1.09 9.76 -5.53
C GLY A 52 1.51 10.79 -6.58
N LYS A 53 0.90 10.74 -7.77
CA LYS A 53 1.15 11.70 -8.85
C LYS A 53 0.53 13.06 -8.55
N GLU A 54 -0.71 13.08 -8.11
CA GLU A 54 -1.50 14.30 -7.90
C GLU A 54 -1.07 15.10 -6.66
N LEU A 55 -0.70 14.41 -5.58
CA LEU A 55 -0.38 15.01 -4.28
C LEU A 55 1.12 14.97 -3.98
N ASN A 56 1.95 14.85 -5.02
CA ASN A 56 3.42 14.84 -4.93
C ASN A 56 3.96 13.89 -3.83
N PHE A 57 3.54 12.62 -3.91
CA PHE A 57 3.97 11.55 -3.00
C PHE A 57 3.79 11.88 -1.52
N TYR A 58 2.61 12.39 -1.15
CA TYR A 58 2.25 12.78 0.22
C TYR A 58 2.47 11.70 1.30
N TYR A 59 2.55 10.44 0.89
CA TYR A 59 2.78 9.28 1.76
C TYR A 59 4.27 8.95 1.99
N LEU A 60 5.20 9.78 1.53
CA LEU A 60 6.61 9.71 1.93
C LEU A 60 6.74 10.21 3.38
N ILE A 61 7.26 9.35 4.24
CA ILE A 61 7.49 9.67 5.66
C ILE A 61 8.91 10.23 5.85
N GLY A 62 9.85 9.80 5.02
CA GLY A 62 11.23 10.27 5.06
C GLY A 62 12.05 9.74 3.90
N LYS A 63 13.35 10.05 3.92
CA LYS A 63 14.29 9.55 2.91
C LYS A 63 14.26 8.02 2.92
N HIS A 64 13.90 7.42 1.79
CA HIS A 64 13.78 5.96 1.60
C HIS A 64 12.65 5.27 2.40
N LEU A 65 11.68 6.01 2.95
CA LEU A 65 10.54 5.43 3.68
C LEU A 65 9.21 6.00 3.19
N ALA A 66 8.33 5.10 2.76
CA ALA A 66 6.99 5.41 2.30
C ALA A 66 5.96 4.57 3.06
N MET A 67 4.77 5.11 3.29
CA MET A 67 3.61 4.37 3.77
C MET A 67 2.46 4.58 2.79
N PRO A 68 2.47 3.91 1.62
CA PRO A 68 1.45 4.11 0.61
C PRO A 68 0.06 3.84 1.19
N HIS A 69 -0.83 4.81 1.05
CA HIS A 69 -2.24 4.70 1.40
C HIS A 69 -3.01 5.69 0.53
N ALA A 70 -4.31 5.49 0.41
CA ALA A 70 -5.20 6.42 -0.25
C ALA A 70 -6.25 6.91 0.74
N LYS A 71 -6.67 8.17 0.58
CA LYS A 71 -7.83 8.68 1.31
C LYS A 71 -9.03 7.79 0.98
N ARG A 72 -9.71 7.28 2.01
CA ARG A 72 -10.99 6.60 1.83
C ARG A 72 -11.95 7.62 1.22
N ARG A 73 -12.46 7.35 0.01
CA ARG A 73 -13.61 8.09 -0.52
C ARG A 73 -14.81 7.69 0.34
N ILE A 74 -15.08 8.47 1.38
CA ILE A 74 -16.35 8.42 2.08
C ILE A 74 -17.35 8.95 1.05
N TRP A 75 -18.20 8.08 0.52
CA TRP A 75 -19.32 8.53 -0.31
C TRP A 75 -20.21 9.42 0.56
N GLY A 76 -20.22 10.70 0.24
CA GLY A 76 -21.24 11.65 0.62
C GLY A 76 -21.59 12.37 -0.68
N PHE A 77 -22.70 11.97 -1.29
CA PHE A 77 -23.21 12.38 -2.61
C PHE A 77 -22.50 11.75 -3.82
#